data_AF-A0A318CS73-F1
#
_entry.id   AF-A0A318CS73-F1
#
_cell.length_a   1.000
_cell.length_b   1.000
_cell.length_c   1.000
_cell.angle_alpha   90.00
_cell.angle_beta   90.00
_cell.angle_gamma   90.00
#
_symmetry.space_group_name_H-M   'P 1'
#
loop_
_entity.id
_entity.type
_entity.pdbx_description
1 polymer ?
#
loop_
_entity_poly.entity_id
_entity_poly.type
_entity_poly.pdbx_seq_one_letter_code
_entity_poly.pdbx_strand_id
1 'polypeptide(L)'
;MNLSPNEILEKEFRSRFRGYDPEEVDSFLEKVSEIMTSLIKEKNALKDQLIAYKSQLEKMKKKEEEFREALTSAHKLSEKMRSQAEKDVELMHERAKLDAERIVADAHQEAVQLEERIMGLRHIQREAAYKIRSVLDGYLRVIDEEALPPEEVDQAINLAASEMRAIQEIPGDLSEEMNNVEC
;
A
#
# COMPACT_ATOMS: atom_id res chain seq x y z
N MET A 1 -36.45 -69.82 30.10
CA MET A 1 -36.53 -70.53 31.39
C MET A 1 -35.14 -71.02 31.68
N ASN A 2 -34.45 -70.45 32.67
CA ASN A 2 -33.12 -70.93 33.08
C ASN A 2 -33.24 -71.39 34.52
N LEU A 3 -32.82 -72.63 34.79
CA LEU A 3 -32.57 -73.08 36.15
C LEU A 3 -31.52 -72.15 36.79
N SER A 4 -31.73 -71.75 38.03
CA SER A 4 -30.69 -71.09 38.83
C SER A 4 -29.72 -72.15 39.41
N PRO A 5 -28.46 -71.78 39.73
CA PRO A 5 -27.54 -72.68 40.43
C PRO A 5 -28.13 -73.25 41.73
N ASN A 6 -28.95 -72.46 42.43
CA ASN A 6 -29.64 -72.90 43.64
C ASN A 6 -30.76 -73.90 43.33
N GLU A 7 -31.51 -73.68 42.25
CA GLU A 7 -32.57 -74.62 41.81
C GLU A 7 -32.00 -75.97 41.33
N ILE A 8 -30.72 -76.02 40.93
CA ILE A 8 -30.01 -77.27 40.60
C ILE A 8 -29.65 -78.04 41.87
N LEU A 9 -29.21 -77.34 42.92
CA LEU A 9 -28.87 -77.93 44.22
C LEU A 9 -30.10 -78.43 44.97
N GLU A 10 -31.22 -77.70 44.91
CA GLU A 10 -32.48 -78.06 45.57
C GLU A 10 -33.29 -79.12 44.81
N LYS A 11 -32.73 -79.69 43.73
CA LYS A 11 -33.49 -80.59 42.85
C LYS A 11 -33.58 -82.00 43.41
N GLU A 12 -34.75 -82.36 43.92
CA GLU A 12 -35.03 -83.75 44.32
C GLU A 12 -35.43 -84.66 43.15
N PHE A 13 -34.86 -85.86 43.13
CA PHE A 13 -35.18 -86.92 42.16
C PHE A 13 -35.93 -88.08 42.85
N ARG A 14 -36.94 -88.63 42.17
CA ARG A 14 -37.69 -89.80 42.68
C ARG A 14 -36.83 -91.06 42.60
N SER A 15 -36.68 -91.78 43.71
CA SER A 15 -35.99 -93.07 43.73
C SER A 15 -36.82 -94.18 43.07
N ARG A 16 -36.17 -95.03 42.26
CA ARG A 16 -36.74 -96.25 41.65
C ARG A 16 -35.75 -97.40 41.78
N PHE A 17 -36.26 -98.63 41.83
CA PHE A 17 -35.45 -99.86 41.88
C PHE A 17 -34.56 -99.95 40.62
N ARG A 18 -33.22 -100.07 40.81
CA ARG A 18 -32.14 -99.91 39.79
C ARG A 18 -31.89 -98.46 39.27
N GLY A 19 -32.10 -97.44 40.10
CA GLY A 19 -31.73 -96.04 39.79
C GLY A 19 -30.23 -95.74 39.95
N TYR A 20 -29.84 -94.50 39.61
CA TYR A 20 -28.51 -93.96 39.90
C TYR A 20 -28.27 -93.83 41.42
N ASP A 21 -27.01 -93.84 41.84
CA ASP A 21 -26.62 -93.63 43.23
C ASP A 21 -26.92 -92.17 43.66
N PRO A 22 -27.75 -91.96 44.71
CA PRO A 22 -28.07 -90.62 45.20
C PRO A 22 -26.85 -89.78 45.56
N GLU A 23 -25.82 -90.36 46.19
CA GLU A 23 -24.63 -89.59 46.62
C GLU A 23 -23.81 -89.10 45.42
N GLU A 24 -23.70 -89.93 44.37
CA GLU A 24 -22.99 -89.56 43.13
C GLU A 24 -23.76 -88.46 42.37
N VAL A 25 -25.09 -88.56 42.34
CA VAL A 25 -25.95 -87.54 41.73
C VAL A 25 -25.83 -86.20 42.46
N ASP A 26 -25.87 -86.20 43.79
CA ASP A 26 -25.75 -84.98 44.59
C ASP A 26 -24.39 -84.30 44.38
N SER A 27 -23.29 -85.07 44.40
CA SER A 27 -21.95 -84.53 44.10
C SER A 27 -21.83 -83.97 42.68
N PHE A 28 -22.53 -84.57 41.71
CA PHE A 28 -22.58 -84.05 40.35
C PHE A 28 -23.38 -82.73 40.27
N LEU A 29 -24.53 -82.64 40.96
CA LEU A 29 -25.34 -81.41 41.02
C LEU A 29 -24.56 -80.25 41.66
N GLU A 30 -23.76 -80.51 42.70
CA GLU A 30 -22.86 -79.52 43.29
C GLU A 30 -21.87 -78.97 42.27
N LYS A 31 -21.15 -79.84 41.55
CA LYS A 31 -20.20 -79.43 40.50
C LYS A 31 -20.88 -78.65 39.38
N VAL A 32 -22.06 -79.10 38.93
CA VAL A 32 -22.83 -78.40 37.89
C VAL A 32 -23.26 -77.01 38.38
N SER A 33 -23.69 -76.89 39.64
CA SER A 33 -24.05 -75.61 40.25
C SER A 33 -22.85 -74.65 40.34
N GLU A 34 -21.68 -75.13 40.73
CA GLU A 34 -20.44 -74.35 40.76
C GLU A 34 -20.04 -73.85 39.37
N ILE A 35 -20.03 -74.74 38.37
CA ILE A 35 -19.73 -74.38 36.97
C ILE A 35 -20.76 -73.39 36.43
N MET A 36 -22.04 -73.58 36.72
CA MET A 36 -23.08 -72.65 36.28
C MET A 36 -22.92 -71.28 36.94
N THR A 37 -22.54 -71.23 38.22
CA THR A 37 -22.24 -69.99 38.93
C THR A 37 -21.05 -69.26 38.31
N SER A 38 -19.97 -69.97 37.97
CA SER A 38 -18.80 -69.36 37.33
C SER A 38 -19.13 -68.81 35.94
N LEU A 39 -19.89 -69.56 35.13
CA LEU A 39 -20.36 -69.13 33.82
C LEU A 39 -21.29 -67.90 33.90
N ILE A 40 -22.17 -67.83 34.89
CA ILE A 40 -23.03 -66.64 35.10
C ILE A 40 -22.17 -65.41 35.45
N LYS A 41 -21.17 -65.57 36.33
CA LYS A 41 -20.23 -64.50 36.67
C LYS A 41 -19.46 -64.01 35.46
N GLU A 42 -18.89 -64.93 34.68
CA GLU A 42 -18.15 -64.60 33.45
C GLU A 42 -19.05 -63.93 32.41
N LYS A 43 -20.26 -64.45 32.19
CA LYS A 43 -21.23 -63.84 31.27
C LYS A 43 -21.58 -62.41 31.68
N ASN A 44 -21.76 -62.15 32.97
CA ASN A 44 -22.07 -60.80 33.45
C ASN A 44 -20.86 -59.88 33.29
N ALA A 45 -19.65 -60.34 33.63
CA ALA A 45 -18.42 -59.57 33.42
C ALA A 45 -18.19 -59.21 31.94
N LEU A 46 -18.40 -60.17 31.03
CA LEU A 46 -18.32 -59.94 29.58
C LEU A 46 -19.40 -58.97 29.09
N LYS A 47 -20.62 -59.04 29.63
CA LYS A 47 -21.68 -58.08 29.31
C LYS A 47 -21.32 -56.66 29.74
N ASP A 48 -20.75 -56.50 30.93
CA ASP A 48 -20.35 -55.19 31.44
C ASP A 48 -19.21 -54.60 30.59
N GLN A 49 -18.22 -55.42 30.22
CA GLN A 49 -17.16 -55.02 29.28
C GLN A 49 -17.73 -54.63 27.91
N LEU A 50 -18.67 -55.40 27.37
CA LEU A 50 -19.33 -55.09 26.10
C LEU A 50 -20.02 -53.73 26.15
N ILE A 51 -20.74 -53.43 27.24
CA ILE A 51 -21.41 -52.14 27.43
C ILE A 51 -20.37 -51.01 27.51
N ALA A 52 -19.29 -51.20 28.25
CA ALA A 52 -18.20 -50.22 28.34
C ALA A 52 -17.55 -49.94 26.98
N TYR A 53 -17.21 -50.98 26.22
CA TYR A 53 -16.62 -50.83 24.89
C TYR A 53 -17.59 -50.18 23.89
N LYS A 54 -18.88 -50.52 23.93
CA LYS A 54 -19.89 -49.84 23.11
C LYS A 54 -19.99 -48.35 23.43
N SER A 55 -19.94 -47.98 24.72
CA SER A 55 -19.95 -46.58 25.13
C SER A 55 -18.70 -45.83 24.64
N GLN A 56 -17.51 -46.45 24.72
CA GLN A 56 -16.29 -45.87 24.20
C GLN A 56 -16.32 -45.70 22.68
N LEU A 57 -16.82 -46.71 21.95
CA LEU A 57 -16.97 -46.67 20.50
C LEU A 57 -17.87 -45.50 20.08
N GLU A 58 -19.02 -45.33 20.73
CA GLU A 58 -19.93 -44.22 20.43
C GLU A 58 -19.30 -42.85 20.74
N LYS A 59 -18.50 -42.73 21.81
CA LYS A 59 -17.73 -41.51 22.07
C LYS A 59 -16.68 -41.23 21.00
N MET A 60 -15.98 -42.27 20.52
CA MET A 60 -14.98 -42.12 19.45
C MET A 60 -15.64 -41.71 18.13
N LYS A 61 -16.76 -42.33 17.75
CA LYS A 61 -17.52 -41.95 16.55
C LYS A 61 -17.98 -40.49 16.59
N LYS A 62 -18.47 -40.01 17.74
CA LYS A 62 -18.85 -38.60 17.90
C LYS A 62 -17.66 -37.66 17.68
N LYS A 63 -16.50 -37.97 18.29
CA LYS A 63 -15.28 -37.19 18.10
C LYS A 63 -14.79 -37.21 16.65
N GLU A 64 -14.90 -38.36 15.98
CA GLU A 64 -14.55 -38.50 14.57
C GLU A 64 -15.44 -37.61 13.69
N GLU A 65 -16.75 -37.56 13.95
CA GLU A 65 -17.66 -36.69 13.21
C GLU A 65 -17.35 -35.21 13.46
N GLU A 66 -17.18 -34.80 14.72
CA GLU A 66 -16.78 -33.43 15.07
C GLU A 66 -15.45 -33.03 14.39
N PHE A 67 -14.48 -33.95 14.36
CA PHE A 67 -13.21 -33.73 13.68
C PHE A 67 -13.38 -33.60 12.16
N ARG A 68 -14.24 -34.41 11.55
CA ARG A 68 -14.54 -34.35 10.12
C ARG A 68 -15.24 -33.04 9.74
N GLU A 69 -16.16 -32.58 10.57
CA GLU A 69 -16.82 -31.27 10.42
C GLU A 69 -15.82 -30.12 10.55
N ALA A 70 -14.93 -30.19 11.54
CA ALA A 70 -13.88 -29.20 11.73
C ALA A 70 -12.93 -29.15 10.53
N LEU A 71 -12.50 -30.30 10.01
CA LEU A 71 -11.63 -30.38 8.83
C LEU A 71 -12.30 -29.81 7.58
N THR A 72 -13.58 -30.14 7.37
CA THR A 72 -14.36 -29.61 6.25
C THR A 72 -14.52 -28.09 6.36
N SER A 73 -14.73 -27.58 7.58
CA SER A 73 -14.84 -26.15 7.84
C SER A 73 -13.51 -25.43 7.62
N ALA A 74 -12.40 -26.02 8.08
CA ALA A 74 -11.05 -25.50 7.82
C ALA A 74 -10.74 -25.44 6.33
N HIS A 75 -11.08 -26.50 5.57
CA HIS A 75 -10.91 -26.51 4.12
C HIS A 75 -11.73 -25.41 3.44
N LYS A 76 -13.02 -25.27 3.80
CA LYS A 76 -13.89 -24.20 3.27
C LYS A 76 -13.36 -22.81 3.60
N LEU A 77 -12.81 -22.61 4.80
CA LEU A 77 -12.20 -21.35 5.20
C LEU A 77 -10.95 -21.07 4.35
N SER A 78 -10.09 -22.07 4.16
CA SER A 78 -8.87 -21.93 3.35
C SER A 78 -9.19 -21.58 1.89
N GLU A 79 -10.21 -22.22 1.30
CA GLU A 79 -10.70 -21.88 -0.06
C GLU A 79 -11.25 -20.46 -0.13
N LYS A 80 -12.03 -20.04 0.87
CA LYS A 80 -12.53 -18.65 0.94
C LYS A 80 -11.39 -17.64 1.07
N MET A 81 -10.38 -17.92 1.90
CA MET A 81 -9.22 -17.06 2.06
C MET A 81 -8.44 -16.94 0.74
N ARG A 82 -8.25 -18.06 0.04
CA ARG A 82 -7.59 -18.07 -1.28
C ARG A 82 -8.36 -17.23 -2.30
N SER A 83 -9.67 -17.49 -2.44
CA SER A 83 -10.51 -16.73 -3.39
C SER A 83 -10.57 -15.24 -3.06
N GLN A 84 -10.57 -14.87 -1.77
CA GLN A 84 -10.54 -13.47 -1.37
C GLN A 84 -9.20 -12.82 -1.70
N ALA A 85 -8.07 -13.49 -1.41
CA ALA A 85 -6.75 -12.98 -1.76
C ALA A 85 -6.58 -12.79 -3.27
N GLU A 86 -7.08 -13.72 -4.09
CA GLU A 86 -7.07 -13.61 -5.55
C GLU A 86 -7.83 -12.35 -6.02
N LYS A 87 -9.03 -12.11 -5.48
CA LYS A 87 -9.81 -10.88 -5.78
C LYS A 87 -9.14 -9.61 -5.30
N ASP A 88 -8.55 -9.62 -4.11
CA ASP A 88 -7.87 -8.45 -3.55
C ASP A 88 -6.64 -8.08 -4.38
N VAL A 89 -5.89 -9.09 -4.88
CA VAL A 89 -4.76 -8.88 -5.79
C VAL A 89 -5.23 -8.29 -7.13
N GLU A 90 -6.32 -8.80 -7.69
CA GLU A 90 -6.90 -8.26 -8.93
C GLU A 90 -7.33 -6.80 -8.75
N LEU A 91 -8.06 -6.48 -7.68
CA LEU A 91 -8.46 -5.10 -7.36
C LEU A 91 -7.26 -4.19 -7.10
N MET A 92 -6.22 -4.69 -6.44
CA MET A 92 -4.99 -3.93 -6.21
C MET A 92 -4.28 -3.62 -7.52
N HIS A 93 -4.21 -4.59 -8.43
CA HIS A 93 -3.59 -4.41 -9.75
C HIS A 93 -4.36 -3.37 -10.58
N GLU A 94 -5.69 -3.47 -10.64
CA GLU A 94 -6.54 -2.51 -11.36
C GLU A 94 -6.41 -1.09 -10.78
N ARG A 95 -6.38 -0.95 -9.45
CA ARG A 95 -6.15 0.36 -8.81
C ARG A 95 -4.77 0.93 -9.13
N ALA A 96 -3.72 0.12 -9.02
CA ALA A 96 -2.37 0.55 -9.33
C ALA A 96 -2.23 1.00 -10.79
N LYS A 97 -2.93 0.32 -11.71
CA LYS A 97 -2.97 0.70 -13.12
C LYS A 97 -3.67 2.04 -13.34
N LEU A 98 -4.86 2.24 -12.75
CA LEU A 98 -5.58 3.51 -12.83
C LEU A 98 -4.79 4.67 -12.20
N ASP A 99 -4.15 4.44 -11.06
CA ASP A 99 -3.30 5.44 -10.42
C ASP A 99 -2.09 5.79 -11.28
N ALA A 100 -1.44 4.79 -11.90
CA ALA A 100 -0.33 5.02 -12.82
C ALA A 100 -0.78 5.81 -14.07
N GLU A 101 -1.92 5.45 -14.67
CA GLU A 101 -2.49 6.18 -15.80
C GLU A 101 -2.81 7.63 -15.44
N ARG A 102 -3.38 7.87 -14.25
CA ARG A 102 -3.64 9.22 -13.75
C ARG A 102 -2.36 10.02 -13.55
N ILE A 103 -1.34 9.45 -12.91
CA ILE A 103 -0.06 10.11 -12.68
C ILE A 103 0.59 10.51 -14.01
N VAL A 104 0.54 9.63 -15.01
CA VAL A 104 1.08 9.92 -16.36
C VAL A 104 0.29 11.04 -17.03
N ALA A 105 -1.05 11.01 -16.95
CA ALA A 105 -1.91 12.05 -17.52
C ALA A 105 -1.64 13.41 -16.88
N ASP A 106 -1.57 13.47 -15.54
CA ASP A 106 -1.30 14.70 -14.78
C ASP A 106 0.09 15.26 -15.15
N ALA A 107 1.12 14.40 -15.18
CA ALA A 107 2.47 14.81 -15.57
C ALA A 107 2.53 15.34 -17.02
N HIS A 108 1.79 14.73 -17.94
CA HIS A 108 1.72 15.19 -19.32
C HIS A 108 1.01 16.55 -19.43
N GLN A 109 -0.05 16.77 -18.65
CA GLN A 109 -0.74 18.06 -18.59
C GLN A 109 0.16 19.15 -18.01
N GLU A 110 0.90 18.86 -16.95
CA GLU A 110 1.88 19.78 -16.37
C GLU A 110 3.00 20.13 -17.37
N ALA A 111 3.49 19.15 -18.12
CA ALA A 111 4.50 19.37 -19.15
C ALA A 111 4.00 20.33 -20.24
N VAL A 112 2.77 20.14 -20.73
CA VAL A 112 2.16 21.04 -21.71
C VAL A 112 2.03 22.46 -21.15
N GLN A 113 1.54 22.62 -19.91
CA GLN A 113 1.44 23.94 -19.27
C GLN A 113 2.81 24.61 -19.10
N LEU A 114 3.86 23.83 -18.79
CA LEU A 114 5.21 24.35 -18.67
C LEU A 114 5.74 24.83 -20.02
N GLU A 115 5.50 24.08 -21.09
CA GLU A 115 5.87 24.48 -22.45
C GLU A 115 5.17 25.77 -22.88
N GLU A 116 3.86 25.89 -22.63
CA GLU A 116 3.10 27.11 -22.91
C GLU A 116 3.66 28.32 -22.14
N ARG A 117 3.99 28.14 -20.86
CA ARG A 117 4.62 29.19 -20.03
C ARG A 117 5.99 29.59 -20.58
N ILE A 118 6.81 28.63 -20.99
CA ILE A 118 8.12 28.89 -21.60
C ILE A 118 7.96 29.67 -22.91
N MET A 119 7.00 29.30 -23.76
CA MET A 119 6.71 30.01 -25.00
C MET A 119 6.27 31.45 -24.73
N GLY A 120 5.38 31.66 -23.76
CA GLY A 120 4.93 32.98 -23.32
C GLY A 120 6.08 33.86 -22.82
N LEU A 121 6.94 33.32 -21.95
CA LEU A 121 8.13 34.04 -21.43
C LEU A 121 9.10 34.42 -22.55
N ARG A 122 9.35 33.51 -23.52
CA ARG A 122 10.18 33.81 -24.70
C ARG A 122 9.56 34.91 -25.58
N HIS A 123 8.24 34.95 -25.70
CA HIS A 123 7.56 36.01 -26.43
C HIS A 123 7.73 37.36 -25.72
N ILE A 124 7.49 37.43 -24.41
CA ILE A 124 7.71 38.64 -23.60
C ILE A 124 9.17 39.11 -23.69
N GLN A 125 10.13 38.19 -23.62
CA GLN A 125 11.55 38.51 -23.76
C GLN A 125 11.85 39.18 -25.11
N ARG A 126 11.31 38.64 -26.22
CA ARG A 126 11.48 39.22 -27.56
C ARG A 126 10.83 40.60 -27.67
N GLU A 127 9.62 40.77 -27.15
CA GLU A 127 8.96 42.07 -27.15
C GLU A 127 9.74 43.12 -26.34
N ALA A 128 10.24 42.74 -25.17
CA ALA A 128 11.04 43.63 -24.33
C ALA A 128 12.32 44.06 -25.05
N ALA A 129 13.04 43.12 -25.67
CA ALA A 129 14.24 43.42 -26.46
C ALA A 129 13.93 44.36 -27.64
N TYR A 130 12.82 44.13 -28.36
CA TYR A 130 12.39 45.01 -29.45
C TYR A 130 12.05 46.42 -28.95
N LYS A 131 11.27 46.54 -27.86
CA LYS A 131 10.91 47.83 -27.25
C LYS A 131 12.15 48.60 -26.80
N ILE A 132 13.09 47.95 -26.14
CA ILE A 132 14.36 48.57 -25.71
C ILE A 132 15.13 49.07 -26.93
N ARG A 133 15.31 48.23 -27.96
CA ARG A 133 16.01 48.63 -29.19
C ARG A 133 15.33 49.82 -29.88
N SER A 134 14.01 49.79 -30.01
CA SER A 134 13.26 50.89 -30.63
C SER A 134 13.41 52.21 -29.88
N VAL A 135 13.48 52.18 -28.55
CA VAL A 135 13.71 53.39 -27.73
C VAL A 135 15.13 53.91 -27.93
N LEU A 136 16.13 53.02 -27.93
CA LEU A 136 17.53 53.40 -28.19
C LEU A 136 17.71 53.99 -29.60
N ASP A 137 17.12 53.37 -30.63
CA ASP A 137 17.16 53.88 -32.00
C ASP A 137 16.47 55.25 -32.11
N GLY A 138 15.41 55.49 -31.33
CA GLY A 138 14.76 56.79 -31.22
C GLY A 138 15.69 57.87 -30.64
N TYR A 139 16.39 57.56 -29.55
CA TYR A 139 17.37 58.48 -28.97
C TYR A 139 18.56 58.74 -29.89
N LEU A 140 19.06 57.71 -30.58
CA LEU A 140 20.14 57.85 -31.56
C LEU A 140 19.75 58.82 -32.69
N ARG A 141 18.53 58.72 -33.22
CA ARG A 141 18.05 59.66 -34.26
C ARG A 141 18.03 61.11 -33.80
N VAL A 142 17.57 61.37 -32.57
CA VAL A 142 17.56 62.74 -32.02
C VAL A 142 18.99 63.28 -31.92
N ILE A 143 19.93 62.46 -31.44
CA ILE A 143 21.35 62.83 -31.36
C ILE A 143 21.91 63.09 -32.76
N ASP A 144 21.60 62.24 -33.74
CA ASP A 144 22.05 62.40 -35.12
C ASP A 144 21.43 63.65 -35.80
N GLU A 145 20.20 64.04 -35.43
CA GLU A 145 19.52 65.25 -35.95
C GLU A 145 20.01 66.54 -35.29
N GLU A 146 20.36 66.52 -34.00
CA GLU A 146 20.97 67.66 -33.29
C GLU A 146 22.50 67.78 -33.52
N ALA A 147 23.13 66.74 -34.05
CA ALA A 147 24.55 66.78 -34.39
C ALA A 147 24.78 67.72 -35.59
N LEU A 148 25.41 68.87 -35.32
CA LEU A 148 25.95 69.73 -36.37
C LEU A 148 26.85 68.90 -37.32
N PRO A 149 26.71 69.06 -38.64
CA PRO A 149 27.58 68.36 -39.57
C PRO A 149 29.05 68.72 -39.27
N PRO A 150 30.01 67.79 -39.44
CA PRO A 150 31.40 67.99 -39.02
C PRO A 150 32.02 69.28 -39.55
N GLU A 151 31.64 69.68 -40.77
CA GLU A 151 32.09 70.91 -41.41
C GLU A 151 31.60 72.19 -40.72
N GLU A 152 30.36 72.20 -40.20
CA GLU A 152 29.81 73.32 -39.44
C GLU A 152 30.37 73.37 -38.02
N VAL A 153 30.66 72.21 -37.42
CA VAL A 153 31.37 72.11 -36.14
C VAL A 153 32.77 72.70 -36.28
N ASP A 154 33.53 72.31 -37.30
CA ASP A 154 34.87 72.83 -37.54
C ASP A 154 34.85 74.34 -37.83
N GLN A 155 33.85 74.84 -38.56
CA GLN A 155 33.67 76.27 -38.80
C GLN A 155 33.34 77.03 -37.50
N ALA A 156 32.42 76.51 -36.68
CA ALA A 156 32.06 77.12 -35.39
C ALA A 156 33.24 77.13 -34.41
N ILE A 157 34.03 76.05 -34.37
CA ILE A 157 35.25 75.97 -33.57
C ILE A 157 36.28 77.00 -34.06
N ASN A 158 36.49 77.12 -35.37
CA ASN A 158 37.43 78.09 -35.93
C ASN A 158 36.97 79.53 -35.72
N LEU A 159 35.67 79.81 -35.83
CA LEU A 159 35.08 81.12 -35.56
C LEU A 159 35.25 81.50 -34.09
N ALA A 160 34.90 80.61 -33.17
CA ALA A 160 35.11 80.81 -31.74
C ALA A 160 36.59 80.99 -31.39
N ALA A 161 37.49 80.25 -32.05
CA ALA A 161 38.93 80.42 -31.90
C ALA A 161 39.42 81.78 -32.42
N SER A 162 38.83 82.30 -33.51
CA SER A 162 39.15 83.65 -34.01
C SER A 162 38.61 84.77 -33.11
N GLU A 163 37.41 84.61 -32.55
CA GLU A 163 36.80 85.57 -31.63
C GLU A 163 37.58 85.63 -30.31
N MET A 164 38.02 84.48 -29.78
CA MET A 164 38.89 84.43 -28.61
C MET A 164 40.26 85.09 -28.86
N ARG A 165 40.82 84.98 -30.07
CA ARG A 165 42.06 85.70 -30.45
C ARG A 165 41.83 87.21 -30.53
N ALA A 166 40.70 87.65 -31.09
CA ALA A 166 40.37 89.08 -31.19
C ALA A 166 40.19 89.74 -29.81
N ILE A 167 39.72 89.01 -28.80
CA ILE A 167 39.60 89.51 -27.42
C ILE A 167 40.98 89.65 -26.74
N GLN A 168 41.98 88.85 -27.14
CA GLN A 168 43.36 88.96 -26.64
C GLN A 168 44.19 90.07 -27.30
N GLU A 169 43.70 90.69 -28.38
CA GLU A 169 44.37 91.78 -29.11
C GLU A 169 43.85 93.18 -28.77
N ILE A 170 43.13 93.38 -27.66
CA ILE A 170 42.87 94.74 -27.15
C ILE A 170 44.21 95.32 -26.64
N PRO A 171 44.77 96.37 -27.25
CA PRO A 171 46.02 96.95 -26.78
C PRO A 171 45.79 97.59 -25.41
N GLY A 172 46.49 97.08 -24.40
CA GLY A 172 46.65 97.78 -23.13
C GLY A 172 47.56 98.98 -23.35
N ASP A 173 46.99 100.13 -23.70
CA ASP A 173 47.67 101.41 -23.53
C ASP A 173 46.66 102.50 -23.11
N LEU A 174 46.42 102.57 -21.80
CA LEU A 174 45.78 103.69 -21.12
C LEU A 174 46.85 104.39 -20.28
N SER A 175 47.86 105.02 -20.90
CA SER A 175 48.74 105.94 -20.15
C SER A 175 49.67 106.79 -21.02
N GLU A 176 49.22 107.58 -22.01
CA GLU A 176 50.11 108.63 -22.57
C GLU A 176 49.47 109.78 -23.38
N GLU A 177 48.31 110.35 -22.99
CA GLU A 177 47.90 111.68 -23.51
C GLU A 177 47.30 112.59 -22.41
N MET A 178 48.03 112.73 -21.29
CA MET A 178 47.84 113.80 -20.30
C MET A 178 49.14 114.61 -20.07
N ASN A 179 49.89 114.92 -21.13
CA ASN A 179 51.00 115.87 -21.05
C ASN A 179 50.99 116.86 -22.22
N ASN A 180 50.15 117.89 -22.08
CA ASN A 180 50.21 119.25 -22.65
C ASN A 180 48.86 119.91 -22.28
N VAL A 181 48.61 120.37 -21.06
CA VAL A 181 49.12 121.61 -20.43
C VAL A 181 49.08 122.82 -21.36
N GLU A 182 48.11 123.69 -21.06
CA GLU A 182 48.16 125.16 -21.04
C GLU A 182 49.00 125.89 -22.10
N CYS A 183 48.32 126.52 -23.05
CA CYS A 183 48.32 127.97 -23.29
C CYS A 183 47.20 128.35 -24.27
#